data_AF-A0A7V2LXJ6-F1
#
_entry.id   AF-A0A7V2LXJ6-F1
#
_cell.length_a   1.000
_cell.length_b   1.000
_cell.length_c   1.000
_cell.angle_alpha   90.00
_cell.angle_beta   90.00
_cell.angle_gamma   90.00
#
_symmetry.space_group_name_H-M   'P 1'
#
loop_
_entity.id
_entity.type
_entity.pdbx_description
1 polymer ?
#
loop_
_entity_poly.entity_id
_entity_poly.type
_entity_poly.pdbx_seq_one_letter_code
_entity_poly.pdbx_strand_id
1 'polypeptide(L)' 'RYYNNLAGFREGSDYLPERFLKEPSTMPGSEGHVCELEQMLEEYYQVRGWENGVVPESKLKELGIS' A
#
# COMPACT_ATOMS: atom_id res chain seq x y z
N ARG A 1 8.89 -7.98 0.74
CA ARG A 1 8.91 -6.56 0.30
C ARG A 1 10.29 -6.13 -0.19
N TYR A 2 11.34 -6.24 0.62
CA TYR A 2 12.70 -5.79 0.27
C TYR A 2 13.20 -6.26 -1.11
N TYR A 3 13.07 -7.56 -1.43
CA TYR A 3 13.40 -8.09 -2.76
C TYR A 3 12.70 -7.33 -3.92
N ASN A 4 11.40 -7.02 -3.77
CA ASN A 4 10.66 -6.28 -4.79
C ASN A 4 11.16 -4.82 -4.87
N ASN A 5 11.58 -4.21 -3.76
CA ASN A 5 12.19 -2.88 -3.79
C ASN A 5 13.50 -2.88 -4.59
N LEU A 6 14.32 -3.94 -4.47
CA LEU A 6 15.52 -4.11 -5.29
C LEU A 6 15.18 -4.27 -6.79
N ALA A 7 14.03 -4.88 -7.10
CA ALA A 7 13.49 -4.96 -8.46
C ALA A 7 12.79 -3.67 -8.95
N GLY A 8 12.80 -2.59 -8.14
CA GLY A 8 12.29 -1.26 -8.53
C GLY A 8 10.87 -0.93 -8.03
N PHE A 9 10.16 -1.88 -7.43
CA PHE A 9 8.81 -1.66 -6.89
C PHE A 9 8.84 -0.71 -5.68
N ARG A 10 7.93 0.26 -5.67
CA ARG A 10 7.89 1.37 -4.70
C ARG A 10 6.47 1.94 -4.62
N GLU A 11 6.31 3.16 -4.10
CA GLU A 11 5.09 3.95 -4.22
C GLU A 11 4.47 3.86 -5.63
N GLY A 12 3.15 3.77 -5.68
CA GLY A 12 2.40 3.55 -6.93
C GLY A 12 2.39 2.10 -7.43
N SER A 13 3.18 1.20 -6.84
CA SER A 13 3.11 -0.24 -7.14
C SER A 13 2.04 -0.98 -6.35
N ASP A 14 1.62 -0.44 -5.21
CA ASP A 14 0.61 -1.03 -4.33
C ASP A 14 -0.76 -0.38 -4.59
N TYR A 15 -1.31 -0.58 -5.78
CA TYR A 15 -2.54 0.08 -6.21
C TYR A 15 -3.61 -0.90 -6.68
N LEU A 16 -4.87 -0.48 -6.58
CA LEU A 16 -6.01 -1.20 -7.13
C LEU A 16 -6.34 -0.71 -8.54
N PRO A 17 -6.99 -1.53 -9.38
CA PRO A 17 -7.58 -1.06 -10.63
C PRO A 17 -8.48 0.17 -10.40
N GLU A 18 -8.43 1.15 -11.29
CA GLU A 18 -9.10 2.45 -11.11
C GLU A 18 -10.60 2.34 -10.79
N ARG A 19 -11.27 1.31 -11.31
CA ARG A 19 -12.69 1.07 -11.04
C ARG A 19 -13.00 1.01 -9.55
N PHE A 20 -12.13 0.43 -8.73
CA PHE A 20 -12.38 0.31 -7.29
C PHE A 20 -12.25 1.65 -6.54
N LEU A 21 -11.63 2.64 -7.16
CA LEU A 21 -11.32 3.93 -6.57
C LEU A 21 -12.25 5.03 -7.09
N LYS A 22 -12.81 4.84 -8.28
CA LYS A 22 -13.61 5.85 -8.98
C LYS A 22 -15.04 5.41 -9.29
N GLU A 23 -15.31 4.11 -9.41
CA GLU A 23 -16.64 3.59 -9.72
C GLU A 23 -17.31 3.08 -8.43
N PRO A 24 -18.38 3.74 -7.96
CA PRO A 24 -19.10 3.29 -6.78
C PRO A 24 -19.68 1.89 -6.97
N SER A 25 -19.65 1.09 -5.90
CA SER A 25 -20.32 -0.21 -5.90
C SER A 25 -21.81 -0.06 -6.17
N THR A 26 -22.36 -0.99 -6.95
CA THR A 26 -23.80 -1.09 -7.26
C THR A 26 -24.47 -2.23 -6.49
N MET A 27 -23.75 -2.87 -5.56
CA MET A 27 -24.23 -4.04 -4.84
C MET A 27 -24.80 -3.66 -3.46
N PRO A 28 -25.88 -4.31 -3.01
CA PRO A 28 -26.43 -4.06 -1.67
C PRO A 28 -25.38 -4.23 -0.57
N GLY A 29 -25.38 -3.34 0.42
CA GLY A 29 -24.46 -3.34 1.56
C GLY A 29 -23.20 -2.49 1.39
N SER A 30 -22.85 -2.13 0.16
CA SER A 30 -21.77 -1.16 -0.14
C SER A 30 -22.14 -0.20 -1.26
N GLU A 31 -23.43 -0.13 -1.62
CA GLU A 31 -23.93 0.70 -2.72
C GLU A 31 -23.50 2.16 -2.55
N GLY A 32 -22.86 2.72 -3.58
CA GLY A 32 -22.34 4.09 -3.55
C GLY A 32 -20.93 4.25 -2.97
N HIS A 33 -20.32 3.20 -2.41
CA HIS A 33 -18.98 3.28 -1.84
C HIS A 33 -17.88 3.00 -2.87
N VAL A 34 -16.77 3.72 -2.73
CA VAL A 34 -15.47 3.45 -3.37
C VAL A 34 -14.43 3.13 -2.30
N CYS A 35 -13.31 2.52 -2.69
CA CYS A 35 -12.21 2.21 -1.78
C CYS A 35 -11.35 3.45 -1.51
N GLU A 36 -11.22 3.84 -0.24
CA GLU A 36 -10.40 4.96 0.23
C GLU A 36 -8.91 4.57 0.34
N LEU A 37 -8.36 4.03 -0.75
CA LEU A 37 -7.05 3.37 -0.76
C LEU A 37 -5.90 4.30 -0.36
N GLU A 38 -5.94 5.58 -0.75
CA GLU A 38 -4.87 6.54 -0.46
C GLU A 38 -4.62 6.68 1.04
N GLN A 39 -5.67 6.91 1.82
CA GLN A 39 -5.59 7.04 3.28
C GLN A 39 -5.16 5.72 3.93
N MET A 40 -5.76 4.60 3.50
CA MET A 40 -5.41 3.28 4.02
C MET A 40 -3.95 2.90 3.73
N LEU A 41 -3.42 3.27 2.57
CA LEU A 41 -2.06 2.94 2.16
C LEU A 41 -1.03 3.75 2.96
N GLU A 42 -1.31 5.03 3.21
CA GLU A 42 -0.49 5.87 4.09
C GLU A 42 -0.39 5.27 5.50
N GLU A 43 -1.53 4.99 6.13
CA GLU A 43 -1.58 4.35 7.46
C GLU A 43 -0.85 3.00 7.47
N TYR A 44 -1.05 2.19 6.43
CA TYR A 44 -0.40 0.89 6.31
C TYR A 44 1.12 1.00 6.26
N TYR A 45 1.67 1.94 5.49
CA TYR A 45 3.12 2.16 5.44
C TYR A 45 3.67 2.63 6.78
N GLN A 46 2.99 3.56 7.46
CA GLN A 46 3.39 4.03 8.78
C GLN A 46 3.45 2.88 9.79
N VAL A 47 2.40 2.06 9.88
CA VAL A 47 2.34 0.90 10.80
C VAL A 47 3.42 -0.12 10.50
N ARG A 48 3.80 -0.28 9.22
CA ARG A 48 4.85 -1.21 8.81
C ARG A 48 6.28 -0.65 8.98
N GLY A 49 6.41 0.64 9.27
CA GLY A 49 7.69 1.35 9.29
C GLY A 49 8.31 1.40 7.89
N TRP A 50 7.49 1.58 6.86
CA TRP A 50 7.92 1.73 5.47
C TRP A 50 7.79 3.20 5.05
N GLU A 51 8.63 3.63 4.13
CA GLU A 51 8.62 4.98 3.57
C GLU A 51 8.36 4.90 2.07
N ASN A 52 7.24 5.46 1.59
CA ASN A 52 6.86 5.43 0.17
C ASN A 52 6.92 4.01 -0.43
N GLY A 53 6.43 3.03 0.34
CA GLY A 53 6.47 1.61 -0.03
C GLY A 53 7.87 0.98 -0.02
N VAL A 54 8.89 1.63 0.52
CA VAL A 54 10.25 1.09 0.65
C VAL A 54 10.50 0.69 2.10
N VAL A 55 11.13 -0.47 2.31
CA VAL A 55 11.58 -0.88 3.65
C VAL A 55 12.89 -0.13 3.94
N PRO A 56 12.92 0.78 4.93
CA PRO A 56 14.13 1.51 5.27
C PRO A 56 15.17 0.59 5.93
N GLU A 57 16.42 0.99 5.88
CA GLU A 57 17.54 0.22 6.45
C GLU A 57 17.38 -0.02 7.96
N SER A 58 16.83 0.96 8.69
CA SER A 58 16.51 0.83 10.12
C SER A 58 15.59 -0.36 10.39
N LYS A 59 14.54 -0.53 9.57
CA LYS A 59 13.59 -1.63 9.69
C LYS A 59 14.20 -2.97 9.30
N LEU A 60 15.08 -3.01 8.30
CA LEU A 60 15.81 -4.21 7.94
C LEU A 60 16.72 -4.69 9.09
N LYS A 61 17.47 -3.76 9.71
CA LYS A 61 18.29 -4.04 10.90
C LYS A 61 17.46 -4.52 12.08
N GLU A 62 16.33 -3.87 12.37
CA GLU A 62 15.38 -4.28 13.43
C GLU A 62 14.93 -5.74 13.23
N LEU A 63 14.69 -6.14 11.98
CA LEU A 63 14.23 -7.48 11.62
C LEU A 63 15.37 -8.51 11.41
N GLY A 64 16.63 -8.12 11.63
CA GLY A 64 17.79 -8.99 11.44
C GLY A 64 18.06 -9.37 9.97
N ILE A 65 17.59 -8.55 9.03
CA ILE A 65 17.83 -8.72 7.60
C ILE A 65 19.02 -7.83 7.25
N SER A 66 20.21 -8.44 7.17
CA SER A 66 21.49 -7.79 6.84
C SER A 66 21.95 -8.15 5.43
#